data_AF-E1ZN59-F1
#
_entry.id   AF-E1ZN59-F1
#
_cell.length_a   1.000
_cell.length_b   1.000
_cell.length_c   1.000
_cell.angle_alpha   90.00
_cell.angle_beta   90.00
_cell.angle_gamma   90.00
#
_symmetry.space_group_name_H-M   'P 1'
#
loop_
_entity.id
_entity.type
_entity.pdbx_description
1 polymer ?
#
loop_
_entity_poly.entity_id
_entity_poly.type
_entity_poly.pdbx_seq_one_letter_code
_entity_poly.pdbx_strand_id
1 'polypeptide(L)'
;MVAPQVAGARAVLGSAVRATQQAEVKHQAAKEFFKEVCRCLPWVAKNYRLEELTSVQQLRTNVASLFRQYKDVQSPEVIDLLVYKGREELEMILMQHKQRHHIITQYIHNPAKDRVTKPTTMSPFLQQFYKSN
;
A
#
# COMPACT_ATOMS: atom_id res chain seq x y z
N MET A 1 34.18 47.66 12.27
CA MET A 1 32.93 47.03 11.81
C MET A 1 33.29 45.85 10.93
N VAL A 2 33.15 44.61 11.44
CA VAL A 2 33.43 43.38 10.70
C VAL A 2 32.17 42.52 10.81
N ALA A 3 31.60 42.16 9.66
CA ALA A 3 30.38 41.37 9.56
C ALA A 3 30.62 39.90 9.96
N PRO A 4 29.65 39.20 10.58
CA PRO A 4 29.79 37.78 10.84
C PRO A 4 29.37 36.97 9.60
N GLN A 5 30.25 36.09 9.12
CA GLN A 5 29.86 35.05 8.17
C GLN A 5 29.11 33.94 8.92
N VAL A 6 27.84 33.75 8.56
CA VAL A 6 27.02 32.64 9.05
C VAL A 6 27.21 31.46 8.09
N ALA A 7 28.11 30.55 8.44
CA ALA A 7 28.29 29.30 7.71
C ALA A 7 27.16 28.33 8.08
N GLY A 8 26.21 28.15 7.17
CA GLY A 8 25.11 27.20 7.30
C GLY A 8 25.61 25.76 7.28
N ALA A 9 25.63 25.12 8.45
CA ALA A 9 25.74 23.66 8.57
C ALA A 9 24.36 23.04 8.26
N ARG A 10 24.01 22.93 6.96
CA ARG A 10 22.87 22.10 6.54
C ARG A 10 23.29 20.64 6.61
N ALA A 11 22.54 19.90 7.43
CA ALA A 11 22.69 18.48 7.72
C ALA A 11 22.91 17.62 6.46
N VAL A 12 24.12 17.09 6.31
CA VAL A 12 24.44 15.97 5.38
C VAL A 12 24.51 14.63 6.13
N LEU A 13 24.38 14.64 7.47
CA LEU A 13 24.54 13.46 8.33
C LEU A 13 23.38 12.44 8.27
N GLY A 14 22.26 12.77 7.61
CA GLY A 14 21.07 11.91 7.59
C GLY A 14 21.09 10.78 6.55
N SER A 15 21.82 10.94 5.44
CA SER A 15 21.76 9.99 4.32
C SER A 15 22.63 8.76 4.55
N ALA A 16 23.84 8.94 5.10
CA ALA A 16 24.79 7.83 5.31
C ALA A 16 24.36 6.85 6.41
N VAL A 17 23.62 7.30 7.43
CA VAL A 17 23.23 6.48 8.59
C VAL A 17 22.05 5.54 8.30
N ARG A 18 21.23 5.83 7.28
CA ARG A 18 20.11 4.96 6.89
C ARG A 18 20.51 3.84 5.93
N ALA A 19 21.54 4.04 5.12
CA ALA A 19 21.99 3.04 4.15
C ALA A 19 22.47 1.73 4.80
N THR A 20 22.99 1.80 6.04
CA THR A 20 23.59 0.69 6.81
C THR A 20 22.64 -0.03 7.76
N GLN A 21 21.34 0.24 7.72
CA GLN A 21 20.38 -0.44 8.60
C GLN A 21 20.09 -1.88 8.12
N GLN A 22 20.09 -2.83 9.06
CA GLN A 22 19.76 -4.24 8.79
C GLN A 22 18.36 -4.36 8.17
N ALA A 23 18.16 -5.36 7.28
CA ALA A 23 16.90 -5.56 6.57
C ALA A 23 15.67 -5.64 7.51
N GLU A 24 15.83 -6.15 8.74
CA GLU A 24 14.76 -6.17 9.73
C GLU A 24 14.29 -4.77 10.16
N VAL A 25 15.23 -3.83 10.30
CA VAL A 25 14.93 -2.42 10.62
C VAL A 25 14.25 -1.75 9.43
N LYS A 26 14.64 -2.10 8.19
CA LYS A 26 14.07 -1.52 6.95
C LYS A 26 12.56 -1.77 6.82
N HIS A 27 12.07 -2.94 7.24
CA HIS A 27 10.64 -3.28 7.12
C HIS A 27 9.82 -2.94 8.36
N GLN A 28 10.44 -2.42 9.42
CA GLN A 28 9.73 -2.14 10.67
C GLN A 28 8.64 -1.09 10.49
N ALA A 29 8.93 0.00 9.78
CA ALA A 29 7.96 1.05 9.47
C ALA A 29 6.74 0.51 8.70
N ALA A 30 6.97 -0.39 7.74
CA ALA A 30 5.88 -1.03 7.00
C ALA A 30 5.03 -1.96 7.89
N LYS A 31 5.64 -2.69 8.83
CA LYS A 31 4.92 -3.53 9.80
C LYS A 31 4.07 -2.70 10.77
N GLU A 32 4.60 -1.57 11.23
CA GLU A 32 3.88 -0.65 12.11
C GLU A 32 2.70 -0.02 11.39
N PHE A 33 2.92 0.46 10.17
CA PHE A 33 1.86 0.98 9.31
C PHE A 33 0.79 -0.07 9.01
N PHE A 34 1.16 -1.32 8.74
CA PHE A 34 0.19 -2.41 8.56
C PHE A 34 -0.70 -2.62 9.80
N LYS A 35 -0.10 -2.60 11.00
CA LYS A 35 -0.85 -2.72 12.27
C LYS A 35 -1.82 -1.55 12.45
N GLU A 36 -1.39 -0.34 12.13
CA GLU A 36 -2.22 0.87 12.15
C GLU A 36 -3.44 0.73 11.23
N VAL A 37 -3.22 0.39 9.96
CA VAL A 37 -4.30 0.13 9.00
C VAL A 37 -5.28 -0.90 9.56
N CYS A 38 -4.79 -2.04 10.06
CA CYS A 38 -5.64 -3.10 10.60
C CYS A 38 -6.51 -2.70 11.80
N ARG A 39 -6.09 -1.70 12.58
CA ARG A 39 -6.88 -1.12 13.68
C ARG A 39 -7.96 -0.16 13.17
N CYS A 40 -7.72 0.51 12.04
CA CYS A 40 -8.69 1.39 11.38
C CYS A 40 -9.76 0.63 10.59
N LEU A 41 -9.45 -0.56 10.06
CA LEU A 41 -10.37 -1.31 9.20
C LEU A 41 -11.78 -1.58 9.77
N PRO A 42 -11.98 -1.91 11.07
CA PRO A 42 -13.33 -2.03 11.64
C PRO A 42 -14.15 -0.74 11.51
N TRP A 43 -13.51 0.42 11.74
CA TRP A 43 -14.16 1.72 11.59
C TRP A 43 -14.51 1.98 10.12
N VAL A 44 -13.58 1.69 9.19
CA VAL A 44 -13.82 1.84 7.74
C VAL A 44 -14.98 0.94 7.30
N ALA A 45 -15.00 -0.33 7.72
CA ALA A 45 -16.07 -1.27 7.38
C ALA A 45 -17.44 -0.75 7.81
N LYS A 46 -17.55 -0.20 9.02
CA LYS A 46 -18.80 0.36 9.54
C LYS A 46 -19.21 1.65 8.82
N ASN A 47 -18.31 2.63 8.71
CA ASN A 47 -18.63 3.95 8.15
C ASN A 47 -18.99 3.89 6.66
N TYR A 48 -18.35 2.99 5.93
CA TYR A 48 -18.65 2.78 4.51
C TYR A 48 -19.71 1.70 4.27
N ARG A 49 -20.33 1.14 5.33
CA ARG A 49 -21.35 0.07 5.30
C ARG A 49 -20.92 -1.23 4.60
N LEU A 50 -19.63 -1.58 4.64
CA LEU A 50 -19.04 -2.67 3.85
C LEU A 50 -19.40 -4.08 4.36
N GLU A 51 -20.13 -4.18 5.46
CA GLU A 51 -20.45 -5.44 6.15
C GLU A 51 -21.25 -6.44 5.29
N GLU A 52 -22.01 -5.94 4.32
CA GLU A 52 -22.75 -6.77 3.34
C GLU A 52 -21.83 -7.42 2.29
N LEU A 53 -20.64 -6.84 2.04
CA LEU A 53 -19.75 -7.25 0.95
C LEU A 53 -18.51 -8.00 1.45
N THR A 54 -18.03 -7.69 2.66
CA THR A 54 -16.83 -8.30 3.21
C THR A 54 -16.86 -8.30 4.73
N SER A 55 -16.22 -9.31 5.33
CA SER A 55 -15.89 -9.27 6.75
C SER A 55 -14.61 -8.47 6.99
N VAL A 56 -14.44 -7.96 8.21
CA VAL A 56 -13.19 -7.28 8.64
C VAL A 56 -11.98 -8.21 8.49
N GLN A 57 -12.16 -9.52 8.72
CA GLN A 57 -11.10 -10.51 8.54
C GLN A 57 -10.67 -10.61 7.07
N GLN A 58 -11.64 -10.70 6.14
CA GLN A 58 -11.35 -10.71 4.71
C GLN A 58 -10.68 -9.41 4.25
N LEU A 59 -11.12 -8.26 4.78
CA LEU A 59 -10.52 -6.96 4.47
C LEU A 59 -9.05 -6.88 4.94
N ARG A 60 -8.75 -7.39 6.14
CA ARG A 60 -7.36 -7.52 6.64
C ARG A 60 -6.51 -8.41 5.75
N THR A 61 -7.06 -9.54 5.28
CA THR A 61 -6.39 -10.43 4.33
C THR A 61 -6.11 -9.76 2.99
N ASN A 62 -7.09 -9.02 2.45
CA ASN A 62 -6.93 -8.28 1.19
C ASN A 62 -5.85 -7.20 1.34
N VAL A 63 -5.86 -6.42 2.42
CA VAL A 63 -4.79 -5.45 2.70
C VAL A 63 -3.44 -6.15 2.85
N ALA A 64 -3.36 -7.27 3.57
CA ALA A 64 -2.11 -8.02 3.69
C ALA A 64 -1.57 -8.48 2.32
N SER A 65 -2.46 -8.81 1.38
CA SER A 65 -2.04 -9.17 0.01
C SER A 65 -1.39 -7.99 -0.72
N LEU A 66 -1.88 -6.76 -0.53
CA LEU A 66 -1.29 -5.54 -1.10
C LEU A 66 0.11 -5.27 -0.54
N PHE A 67 0.31 -5.44 0.76
CA PHE A 67 1.65 -5.31 1.35
C PHE A 67 2.63 -6.35 0.79
N ARG A 68 2.15 -7.59 0.55
CA ARG A 68 2.97 -8.67 -0.01
C ARG A 68 3.33 -8.46 -1.48
N GLN A 69 2.58 -7.65 -2.24
CA GLN A 69 2.93 -7.32 -3.64
C GLN A 69 4.28 -6.59 -3.74
N TYR A 70 4.66 -5.85 -2.69
CA TYR A 70 5.91 -5.09 -2.64
C TYR A 70 6.98 -5.74 -1.75
N LYS A 71 6.83 -7.04 -1.43
CA LYS A 71 7.76 -7.76 -0.53
C LYS A 71 9.21 -7.77 -1.02
N ASP A 72 9.41 -7.71 -2.34
CA ASP A 72 10.72 -7.85 -2.97
C ASP A 72 11.48 -6.51 -3.03
N VAL A 73 10.85 -5.41 -2.60
CA VAL A 73 11.47 -4.08 -2.54
C VAL A 73 12.44 -4.00 -1.37
N GLN A 74 13.74 -3.83 -1.67
CA GLN A 74 14.82 -3.79 -0.67
C GLN A 74 15.38 -2.38 -0.41
N SER A 75 15.06 -1.40 -1.27
CA SER A 75 15.55 -0.03 -1.12
C SER A 75 14.81 0.69 0.02
N PRO A 76 15.50 1.17 1.07
CA PRO A 76 14.87 1.87 2.19
C PRO A 76 14.06 3.10 1.77
N GLU A 77 14.59 3.88 0.83
CA GLU A 77 13.92 5.10 0.33
C GLU A 77 12.61 4.78 -0.37
N VAL A 78 12.56 3.66 -1.10
CA VAL A 78 11.35 3.20 -1.78
C VAL A 78 10.34 2.67 -0.77
N ILE A 79 10.79 1.97 0.28
CA ILE A 79 9.91 1.50 1.36
C ILE A 79 9.27 2.71 2.06
N ASP A 80 10.06 3.73 2.41
CA ASP A 80 9.57 4.95 3.04
C ASP A 80 8.55 5.66 2.15
N LEU A 81 8.84 5.78 0.85
CA LEU A 81 7.92 6.37 -0.10
C LEU A 81 6.60 5.58 -0.23
N LEU A 82 6.67 4.24 -0.21
CA LEU A 82 5.48 3.38 -0.25
C LEU A 82 4.65 3.52 1.03
N VAL A 83 5.29 3.60 2.20
CA VAL A 83 4.61 3.86 3.47
C VAL A 83 3.96 5.24 3.45
N TYR A 84 4.66 6.26 2.94
CA TYR A 84 4.10 7.61 2.78
C TYR A 84 2.85 7.61 1.90
N LYS A 85 2.92 7.02 0.70
CA LYS A 85 1.75 6.87 -0.18
C LYS A 85 0.60 6.11 0.48
N GLY A 86 0.92 5.07 1.24
CA GLY A 86 -0.08 4.31 1.99
C GLY A 86 -0.77 5.14 3.08
N ARG A 87 -0.03 6.00 3.78
CA ARG A 87 -0.57 6.90 4.80
C ARG A 87 -1.52 7.93 4.22
N GLU A 88 -1.11 8.59 3.13
CA GLU A 88 -1.96 9.53 2.39
C GLU A 88 -3.27 8.85 1.93
N GLU A 89 -3.18 7.63 1.40
CA GLU A 89 -4.35 6.85 1.00
C GLU A 89 -5.27 6.51 2.20
N LEU A 90 -4.69 6.10 3.33
CA LEU A 90 -5.45 5.83 4.55
C LEU A 90 -6.14 7.11 5.06
N GLU A 91 -5.45 8.25 5.05
CA GLU A 91 -6.00 9.53 5.47
C GLU A 91 -7.17 9.96 4.58
N MET A 92 -7.05 9.84 3.26
CA MET A 92 -8.17 10.11 2.34
C MET A 92 -9.41 9.24 2.63
N ILE A 93 -9.21 8.00 3.06
CA ILE A 93 -10.31 7.10 3.46
C ILE A 93 -10.89 7.50 4.81
N LEU A 94 -10.04 7.82 5.79
CA LEU A 94 -10.47 8.20 7.14
C LEU A 94 -11.19 9.55 7.16
N MET A 95 -10.72 10.52 6.37
CA MET A 95 -11.37 11.82 6.18
C MET A 95 -12.58 11.78 5.22
N GLN A 96 -12.94 10.60 4.73
CA GLN A 96 -14.09 10.41 3.83
C GLN A 96 -14.00 11.20 2.51
N HIS A 97 -12.79 11.53 2.06
CA HIS A 97 -12.55 12.08 0.73
C HIS A 97 -12.77 11.04 -0.37
N LYS A 98 -12.61 9.75 -0.06
CA LYS A 98 -13.02 8.65 -0.95
C LYS A 98 -14.44 8.21 -0.65
N GLN A 99 -15.17 7.85 -1.71
CA GLN A 99 -16.49 7.24 -1.62
C GLN A 99 -16.43 5.71 -1.50
N ARG A 100 -17.54 5.12 -1.05
CA ARG A 100 -17.72 3.66 -0.90
C ARG A 100 -17.31 2.86 -2.14
N HIS A 101 -17.67 3.33 -3.33
CA HIS A 101 -17.38 2.60 -4.57
C HIS A 101 -15.87 2.52 -4.87
N HIS A 102 -15.07 3.51 -4.47
CA HIS A 102 -13.61 3.44 -4.56
C HIS A 102 -13.06 2.30 -3.70
N ILE A 103 -13.56 2.16 -2.46
CA ILE A 103 -13.10 1.13 -1.53
C ILE A 103 -13.47 -0.26 -2.03
N ILE A 104 -14.71 -0.39 -2.53
CA ILE A 104 -15.21 -1.65 -3.10
C ILE A 104 -14.35 -2.09 -4.28
N THR A 105 -14.05 -1.18 -5.20
CA THR A 105 -13.30 -1.49 -6.43
C THR A 105 -11.85 -1.84 -6.13
N GLN A 106 -11.21 -1.13 -5.19
CA GLN A 106 -9.78 -1.23 -4.95
C GLN A 106 -9.40 -2.32 -3.93
N TYR A 107 -10.21 -2.53 -2.89
CA TYR A 107 -9.82 -3.35 -1.72
C TYR A 107 -10.72 -4.56 -1.48
N ILE A 108 -11.91 -4.60 -2.07
CA ILE A 108 -12.87 -5.71 -1.88
C ILE A 108 -12.92 -6.59 -3.12
N HIS A 109 -13.16 -6.01 -4.29
CA HIS A 109 -12.99 -6.70 -5.56
C HIS A 109 -11.50 -6.96 -5.73
N ASN A 110 -11.11 -8.21 -5.55
CA ASN A 110 -9.72 -8.60 -5.72
C ASN A 110 -9.51 -8.89 -7.20
N PRO A 111 -8.85 -8.02 -7.99
CA PRO A 111 -8.55 -8.34 -9.38
C PRO A 111 -7.68 -9.59 -9.52
N ALA A 112 -6.97 -10.01 -8.45
CA ALA A 112 -6.25 -11.28 -8.44
C ALA A 112 -7.17 -12.51 -8.33
N LYS A 113 -8.39 -12.36 -7.81
CA LYS A 113 -9.43 -13.41 -7.85
C LYS A 113 -10.26 -13.36 -9.14
N ASP A 114 -10.40 -12.21 -9.79
CA ASP A 114 -10.99 -12.16 -11.14
C ASP A 114 -10.05 -12.72 -12.22
N ARG A 115 -8.77 -12.91 -11.88
CA ARG A 115 -7.84 -13.79 -12.62
C ARG A 115 -8.06 -15.27 -12.34
N VAL A 116 -9.20 -15.67 -11.76
CA VAL A 116 -9.67 -17.05 -11.84
C VAL A 116 -9.75 -17.41 -13.31
N THR A 117 -8.69 -18.10 -13.71
CA THR A 117 -8.56 -18.99 -14.84
C THR A 117 -9.89 -19.72 -15.02
N LYS A 118 -10.71 -19.24 -15.95
CA LYS A 118 -11.58 -20.16 -16.68
C LYS A 118 -10.66 -21.31 -17.12
N PRO A 119 -10.95 -22.58 -16.78
CA PRO A 119 -10.19 -23.70 -17.32
C PRO A 119 -10.45 -23.69 -18.82
N THR A 120 -9.64 -22.93 -19.52
CA THR A 120 -9.82 -22.70 -20.94
C THR A 120 -8.87 -23.70 -21.55
N THR A 121 -9.44 -24.72 -22.16
CA THR A 121 -8.78 -25.70 -23.04
C THR A 121 -8.10 -25.06 -24.27
N MET A 122 -7.90 -23.73 -24.26
CA MET A 122 -7.44 -22.92 -25.38
C MET A 122 -6.18 -22.18 -25.00
N SER A 123 -5.25 -22.11 -25.95
CA SER A 123 -3.97 -21.45 -25.78
C SER A 123 -4.13 -19.96 -25.44
N PRO A 124 -3.16 -19.34 -24.73
CA PRO A 124 -3.17 -17.91 -24.43
C PRO A 124 -3.32 -17.02 -25.68
N PHE A 125 -2.76 -17.46 -26.82
CA PHE A 125 -2.90 -16.79 -28.11
C PHE A 125 -4.36 -16.77 -28.59
N LEU A 126 -5.05 -17.91 -28.57
CA LEU A 126 -6.41 -18.03 -29.07
C LEU A 126 -7.40 -17.20 -28.23
N GLN A 127 -7.16 -17.10 -26.92
CA GLN A 127 -7.94 -16.24 -26.03
C GLN A 127 -7.77 -14.76 -26.36
N GLN A 128 -6.56 -14.32 -26.72
CA GLN A 128 -6.31 -12.93 -27.11
C GLN A 128 -6.89 -12.61 -28.48
N PHE A 129 -6.84 -13.57 -29.42
CA PHE A 129 -7.42 -13.44 -30.75
C PHE A 129 -8.94 -13.16 -30.72
N TYR A 130 -9.70 -13.91 -29.91
CA TYR A 130 -11.16 -13.70 -29.76
C TYR A 130 -11.56 -12.44 -28.98
N LYS A 131 -10.64 -11.81 -28.24
CA LYS A 131 -10.92 -10.54 -27.54
C LYS A 131 -10.67 -9.30 -28.41
N SER A 132 -9.91 -9.46 -29.49
CA SER A 132 -9.41 -8.35 -30.31
C SER A 132 -10.18 -8.16 -31.62
N ASN A 133 -11.17 -9.00 -31.92
CA ASN A 133 -12.11 -8.88 -33.04
C ASN A 133 -13.54 -8.87 -32.51
#